data_AF-A0A1M3SZE5-F1
#
_entry.id   AF-A0A1M3SZE5-F1
#
_cell.length_a   1.000
_cell.length_b   1.000
_cell.length_c   1.000
_cell.angle_alpha   90.00
_cell.angle_beta   90.00
_cell.angle_gamma   90.00
#
_symmetry.space_group_name_H-M   'P 1'
#
loop_
_entity.id
_entity.type
_entity.pdbx_description
1 polymer ?
#
loop_
_entity_poly.entity_id
_entity_poly.type
_entity_poly.pdbx_seq_one_letter_code
_entity_poly.pdbx_strand_id
1 'polypeptide(L)'
;MLGQRARGVEYHRDLALCPLCQGALQLTVRQLPPTKRPVVLALDGGGIRGMVTLGLLRALEQRLAGAITLPEIPDLTAGTSVEQVPYNNTSAAEACRRFPDLAQCIFQPGYFLSHIWPWLGCILNLVRDGAYDSGALERTLQQVCQPGRRVFDVMPPVAAGRRLAIVASRTSDGKPVVFPNYRGVRHRAVDSAYQRIVSHGASQNPLLRKAVAELAKEQYTVPDELVRAVLATCFFFELDEGPTRVPGQYVCRGSVLCARREPRRILERVLVEFPGAELQTGRGEHLGRSEDDDGCMVCGYYRKKVRFHVASLDEEISIMFKGSSGQQPIGGFPATVRQCLHLQQSDAVFGRSDHQIDQWPPQRMCYCLRGVKRVRFAEPAPSRKKRRV
;
A
#
# COMPACT_ATOMS: atom_id res chain seq x y z
N MET A 1 -8.19 6.28 21.93
CA MET A 1 -8.02 5.30 20.79
C MET A 1 -7.75 3.90 21.34
N LEU A 2 -8.52 2.81 20.83
CA LEU A 2 -8.56 1.41 21.33
C LEU A 2 -7.33 0.65 20.81
N GLY A 3 -6.57 -0.04 21.62
CA GLY A 3 -5.47 -0.95 21.23
C GLY A 3 -4.11 -0.38 21.63
N GLN A 4 -3.09 -1.25 21.71
CA GLN A 4 -1.71 -0.83 22.05
C GLN A 4 -0.90 -0.53 20.77
N ARG A 5 -0.08 0.50 20.91
CA ARG A 5 0.79 0.82 19.76
C ARG A 5 1.66 -0.40 19.38
N ALA A 6 1.69 -0.56 18.00
CA ALA A 6 2.49 -1.71 17.53
C ALA A 6 3.99 -1.39 17.66
N ARG A 7 4.73 -2.42 17.94
CA ARG A 7 6.19 -2.26 18.14
C ARG A 7 6.88 -2.03 16.78
N GLY A 8 7.78 -0.93 16.79
CA GLY A 8 8.72 -0.85 15.64
C GLY A 8 8.10 -0.07 14.47
N VAL A 9 6.81 0.38 14.61
CA VAL A 9 6.23 1.11 13.46
C VAL A 9 5.21 2.13 14.00
N GLU A 10 5.22 3.35 13.20
CA GLU A 10 4.28 4.42 13.63
C GLU A 10 2.89 4.20 13.00
N TYR A 11 1.81 4.57 13.85
CA TYR A 11 0.41 4.65 13.36
C TYR A 11 -0.17 3.25 13.16
N HIS A 12 0.53 2.18 13.83
CA HIS A 12 -0.07 0.83 13.87
C HIS A 12 -0.45 0.50 15.32
N ARG A 13 -1.61 -0.11 15.42
CA ARG A 13 -2.07 -0.47 16.78
C ARG A 13 -2.54 -1.93 16.77
N ASP A 14 -2.06 -2.56 17.87
CA ASP A 14 -2.46 -3.98 18.00
C ASP A 14 -3.64 -4.13 18.96
N LEU A 15 -4.58 -4.88 18.48
CA LEU A 15 -5.74 -5.17 19.34
C LEU A 15 -5.72 -6.65 19.72
N ALA A 16 -5.59 -6.84 21.04
CA ALA A 16 -5.54 -8.25 21.49
C ALA A 16 -6.94 -8.73 21.87
N LEU A 17 -7.81 -7.72 22.11
CA LEU A 17 -9.21 -8.09 22.44
C LEU A 17 -10.18 -7.24 21.63
N CYS A 18 -11.33 -7.89 21.27
CA CYS A 18 -12.39 -7.12 20.58
C CYS A 18 -13.00 -6.08 21.52
N PRO A 19 -13.04 -4.77 21.13
CA PRO A 19 -13.55 -3.72 22.04
C PRO A 19 -15.05 -3.89 22.32
N LEU A 20 -15.76 -4.77 21.54
CA LEU A 20 -17.22 -4.87 21.76
C LEU A 20 -17.54 -6.10 22.62
N CYS A 21 -16.96 -7.28 22.23
CA CYS A 21 -17.39 -8.48 22.98
C CYS A 21 -16.26 -8.99 23.88
N GLN A 22 -15.03 -8.36 23.72
CA GLN A 22 -13.85 -8.65 24.58
C GLN A 22 -13.32 -10.06 24.30
N GLY A 23 -13.77 -10.64 23.24
CA GLY A 23 -13.17 -11.93 22.83
C GLY A 23 -11.74 -11.75 22.31
N ALA A 24 -10.97 -12.88 22.47
CA ALA A 24 -9.57 -12.83 21.98
C ALA A 24 -9.53 -12.52 20.47
N LEU A 25 -8.71 -11.49 20.22
CA LEU A 25 -8.59 -11.02 18.82
C LEU A 25 -7.12 -10.69 18.53
N GLN A 26 -6.57 -11.15 17.41
CA GLN A 26 -5.24 -10.69 16.96
C GLN A 26 -5.37 -9.84 15.69
N LEU A 27 -5.46 -8.50 16.03
CA LEU A 27 -5.70 -7.58 14.89
C LEU A 27 -4.78 -6.37 15.01
N THR A 28 -4.10 -6.12 13.91
CA THR A 28 -3.34 -4.86 13.85
C THR A 28 -4.04 -3.85 12.92
N VAL A 29 -4.28 -2.71 13.52
CA VAL A 29 -4.95 -1.66 12.73
C VAL A 29 -3.88 -0.69 12.22
N ARG A 30 -3.92 -0.60 10.88
CA ARG A 30 -2.98 0.34 10.24
C ARG A 30 -3.67 1.66 9.90
N GLN A 31 -3.02 2.71 10.39
CA GLN A 31 -3.57 4.05 10.07
C GLN A 31 -2.59 4.78 9.14
N LEU A 32 -3.23 5.39 8.13
CA LEU A 32 -2.38 6.19 7.23
C LEU A 32 -1.91 7.47 7.93
N PRO A 33 -0.54 7.62 8.00
CA PRO A 33 -0.06 8.85 8.62
C PRO A 33 -0.61 10.10 7.93
N PRO A 34 -0.77 11.16 8.64
CA PRO A 34 -1.47 12.36 8.14
C PRO A 34 -0.71 13.02 6.98
N THR A 35 0.64 12.91 7.07
CA THR A 35 1.36 13.67 6.02
C THR A 35 1.76 12.74 4.87
N LYS A 36 1.38 11.47 5.05
CA LYS A 36 1.66 10.55 3.93
C LYS A 36 0.46 10.50 2.96
N ARG A 37 0.78 10.52 1.66
CA ARG A 37 -0.31 10.39 0.68
C ARG A 37 -0.63 8.91 0.44
N PRO A 38 -1.95 8.69 0.24
CA PRO A 38 -2.30 7.27 0.04
C PRO A 38 -1.75 6.72 -1.29
N VAL A 39 -1.32 5.49 -1.22
CA VAL A 39 -0.94 4.77 -2.47
C VAL A 39 -2.14 3.95 -2.96
N VAL A 40 -2.44 4.30 -4.27
CA VAL A 40 -3.63 3.62 -4.81
C VAL A 40 -3.17 2.69 -5.95
N LEU A 41 -3.61 1.44 -5.79
CA LEU A 41 -3.40 0.51 -6.91
C LEU A 41 -4.70 0.30 -7.69
N ALA A 42 -4.59 0.67 -8.94
CA ALA A 42 -5.79 0.51 -9.78
C ALA A 42 -5.54 -0.61 -10.81
N LEU A 43 -6.45 -1.54 -10.70
CA LEU A 43 -6.31 -2.66 -11.64
C LEU A 43 -7.44 -2.65 -12.68
N ASP A 44 -6.98 -2.61 -13.91
CA ASP A 44 -7.98 -2.57 -15.00
C ASP A 44 -8.53 -3.98 -15.28
N GLY A 45 -9.89 -3.89 -15.70
CA GLY A 45 -10.55 -5.15 -16.09
C GLY A 45 -10.20 -5.54 -17.53
N GLY A 46 -10.13 -6.78 -17.68
CA GLY A 46 -9.73 -7.11 -19.08
C GLY A 46 -9.89 -8.61 -19.34
N GLY A 47 -10.71 -9.32 -18.40
CA GLY A 47 -10.97 -10.75 -18.67
C GLY A 47 -9.69 -11.59 -18.56
N ILE A 48 -9.37 -12.37 -19.46
CA ILE A 48 -8.23 -13.31 -19.40
C ILE A 48 -6.91 -12.52 -19.48
N ARG A 49 -6.99 -11.23 -19.98
CA ARG A 49 -5.77 -10.40 -20.08
C ARG A 49 -5.32 -9.92 -18.70
N GLY A 50 -6.09 -10.25 -17.74
CA GLY A 50 -5.66 -9.98 -16.34
C GLY A 50 -4.34 -10.64 -16.01
N MET A 51 -3.98 -11.63 -16.71
CA MET A 51 -2.70 -12.33 -16.50
C MET A 51 -1.50 -11.39 -16.76
N VAL A 52 -1.67 -10.45 -17.61
CA VAL A 52 -0.58 -9.48 -17.85
C VAL A 52 -0.36 -8.61 -16.58
N THR A 53 -1.49 -8.12 -16.08
CA THR A 53 -1.39 -7.30 -14.84
C THR A 53 -0.78 -8.13 -13.70
N LEU A 54 -1.15 -9.40 -13.60
CA LEU A 54 -0.59 -10.23 -12.52
C LEU A 54 0.89 -10.53 -12.77
N GLY A 55 1.17 -10.73 -14.07
CA GLY A 55 2.60 -10.90 -14.42
C GLY A 55 3.44 -9.69 -14.03
N LEU A 56 2.93 -8.47 -14.22
CA LEU A 56 3.68 -7.25 -13.82
C LEU A 56 3.77 -7.16 -12.29
N LEU A 57 2.72 -7.50 -11.61
CA LEU A 57 2.75 -7.43 -10.14
C LEU A 57 3.73 -8.46 -9.57
N ARG A 58 3.76 -9.62 -10.22
CA ARG A 58 4.73 -10.64 -9.76
C ARG A 58 6.16 -10.15 -9.98
N ALA A 59 6.37 -9.60 -11.18
CA ALA A 59 7.71 -9.04 -11.44
C ALA A 59 8.08 -7.96 -10.41
N LEU A 60 7.10 -7.14 -10.12
CA LEU A 60 7.37 -6.10 -9.11
C LEU A 60 7.69 -6.74 -7.75
N GLU A 61 6.90 -7.74 -7.37
CA GLU A 61 7.14 -8.41 -6.07
C GLU A 61 8.56 -9.01 -6.04
N GLN A 62 8.99 -9.58 -7.12
CA GLN A 62 10.32 -10.19 -7.16
C GLN A 62 11.42 -9.13 -7.01
N ARG A 63 11.13 -7.97 -7.60
CA ARG A 63 12.15 -6.90 -7.51
C ARG A 63 12.19 -6.28 -6.11
N LEU A 64 11.07 -6.38 -5.40
CA LEU A 64 11.06 -5.81 -4.03
C LEU A 64 11.74 -6.75 -3.05
N ALA A 65 12.04 -8.00 -3.52
CA ALA A 65 12.90 -8.99 -2.84
C ALA A 65 12.47 -9.16 -1.38
N GLY A 66 11.16 -9.15 -1.18
CA GLY A 66 10.66 -9.53 0.17
C GLY A 66 10.69 -8.36 1.15
N ALA A 67 11.19 -7.18 0.60
CA ALA A 67 11.21 -5.99 1.48
C ALA A 67 9.80 -5.57 1.88
N ILE A 68 8.90 -5.68 0.85
CA ILE A 68 7.47 -5.38 1.11
C ILE A 68 6.62 -6.36 0.30
N THR A 69 5.60 -6.80 1.05
CA THR A 69 4.70 -7.68 0.27
C THR A 69 3.64 -6.85 -0.48
N LEU A 70 3.22 -7.33 -1.60
CA LEU A 70 2.36 -6.56 -2.54
C LEU A 70 1.08 -6.09 -1.85
N PRO A 71 0.52 -6.93 -0.99
CA PRO A 71 -0.71 -6.44 -0.35
C PRO A 71 -0.42 -5.31 0.64
N GLU A 72 0.83 -5.17 0.98
CA GLU A 72 1.16 -4.12 1.98
C GLU A 72 1.49 -2.79 1.30
N ILE A 73 1.49 -2.81 -0.03
CA ILE A 73 2.00 -1.60 -0.73
C ILE A 73 0.89 -0.55 -0.80
N PRO A 74 -0.36 -0.95 -1.34
CA PRO A 74 -1.35 0.12 -1.54
C PRO A 74 -2.24 0.31 -0.31
N ASP A 75 -2.59 1.60 -0.06
CA ASP A 75 -3.61 1.91 0.97
C ASP A 75 -5.02 1.66 0.44
N LEU A 76 -5.13 1.67 -0.93
CA LEU A 76 -6.43 1.38 -1.57
C LEU A 76 -6.18 0.63 -2.88
N THR A 77 -6.83 -0.47 -2.93
CA THR A 77 -6.82 -1.18 -4.22
C THR A 77 -8.21 -1.12 -4.88
N ALA A 78 -8.13 -0.61 -6.10
CA ALA A 78 -9.41 -0.51 -6.82
C ALA A 78 -9.29 -1.27 -8.15
N GLY A 79 -10.25 -2.04 -8.43
CA GLY A 79 -10.13 -2.80 -9.71
C GLY A 79 -11.52 -3.15 -10.24
N THR A 80 -11.55 -3.41 -11.64
CA THR A 80 -12.79 -3.75 -12.38
C THR A 80 -12.70 -5.21 -12.85
N SER A 81 -13.56 -6.30 -12.08
CA SER A 81 -13.77 -7.63 -12.69
C SER A 81 -12.91 -8.68 -11.98
N VAL A 82 -12.82 -9.98 -12.26
CA VAL A 82 -12.46 -11.27 -11.67
C VAL A 82 -10.94 -11.29 -11.40
N GLU A 83 -10.20 -10.15 -11.80
CA GLU A 83 -8.72 -10.14 -11.64
C GLU A 83 -8.34 -9.75 -10.21
N GLN A 84 -9.37 -9.35 -9.45
CA GLN A 84 -9.10 -8.92 -8.07
C GLN A 84 -9.29 -10.08 -7.08
N VAL A 85 -9.83 -11.17 -7.63
CA VAL A 85 -10.32 -12.26 -6.76
C VAL A 85 -9.15 -13.12 -6.29
N PRO A 86 -8.06 -13.22 -7.07
CA PRO A 86 -6.90 -13.97 -6.55
C PRO A 86 -6.00 -13.10 -5.68
N TYR A 87 -6.32 -11.78 -5.54
CA TYR A 87 -5.44 -10.87 -4.80
C TYR A 87 -5.93 -10.70 -3.36
N ASN A 88 -6.86 -11.56 -2.98
CA ASN A 88 -7.35 -11.42 -1.59
C ASN A 88 -6.30 -11.95 -0.60
N ASN A 89 -5.09 -11.16 -0.42
CA ASN A 89 -4.08 -11.36 0.65
C ASN A 89 -3.09 -12.46 0.27
N THR A 90 -3.03 -12.75 -0.98
CA THR A 90 -2.01 -13.76 -1.38
C THR A 90 -0.93 -13.07 -2.22
N SER A 91 0.20 -13.65 -2.29
CA SER A 91 1.32 -13.11 -3.08
C SER A 91 0.98 -13.13 -4.59
N ALA A 92 1.57 -12.14 -5.27
CA ALA A 92 1.36 -12.06 -6.73
C ALA A 92 1.72 -13.39 -7.43
N ALA A 93 2.68 -14.06 -6.89
CA ALA A 93 3.10 -15.35 -7.48
C ALA A 93 1.99 -16.41 -7.35
N GLU A 94 1.51 -16.40 -6.19
CA GLU A 94 0.40 -17.34 -5.98
C GLU A 94 -0.83 -16.99 -6.83
N ALA A 95 -1.10 -15.71 -6.91
CA ALA A 95 -2.24 -15.28 -7.75
C ALA A 95 -1.99 -15.64 -9.22
N CYS A 96 -0.72 -15.54 -9.66
CA CYS A 96 -0.39 -15.88 -11.06
C CYS A 96 -0.53 -17.39 -11.28
N ARG A 97 -0.21 -18.13 -10.27
CA ARG A 97 -0.30 -19.59 -10.38
C ARG A 97 -1.76 -20.06 -10.43
N ARG A 98 -2.62 -19.37 -9.68
CA ARG A 98 -4.00 -19.86 -9.54
C ARG A 98 -4.89 -19.32 -10.66
N PHE A 99 -4.44 -18.30 -11.30
CA PHE A 99 -5.32 -17.53 -12.21
C PHE A 99 -5.72 -18.37 -13.42
N PRO A 100 -4.77 -19.14 -13.99
CA PRO A 100 -5.18 -19.90 -15.18
C PRO A 100 -6.28 -20.93 -14.85
N ASP A 101 -6.10 -21.58 -13.69
CA ASP A 101 -7.13 -22.56 -13.29
C ASP A 101 -8.48 -21.87 -13.05
N LEU A 102 -8.35 -20.68 -12.47
CA LEU A 102 -9.59 -19.90 -12.24
C LEU A 102 -10.20 -19.40 -13.56
N ALA A 103 -9.35 -18.95 -14.45
CA ALA A 103 -9.85 -18.43 -15.74
C ALA A 103 -10.52 -19.56 -16.55
N GLN A 104 -10.01 -20.74 -16.29
CA GLN A 104 -10.58 -21.89 -17.02
C GLN A 104 -11.97 -22.24 -16.48
N CYS A 105 -12.11 -22.07 -15.26
CA CYS A 105 -13.40 -22.40 -14.65
C CYS A 105 -14.44 -21.32 -14.95
N ILE A 106 -13.93 -20.01 -15.07
CA ILE A 106 -14.86 -18.86 -15.17
C ILE A 106 -15.27 -18.68 -16.64
N PHE A 107 -14.37 -19.05 -17.62
CA PHE A 107 -14.71 -18.73 -19.01
C PHE A 107 -15.08 -20.03 -19.75
N GLN A 108 -16.06 -20.82 -19.12
CA GLN A 108 -16.56 -22.03 -19.79
C GLN A 108 -17.75 -21.70 -20.71
N PRO A 109 -17.56 -21.99 -22.02
CA PRO A 109 -18.67 -21.72 -22.94
C PRO A 109 -19.93 -22.48 -22.60
N GLY A 110 -21.22 -22.10 -22.86
CA GLY A 110 -22.60 -22.44 -22.43
C GLY A 110 -23.22 -23.44 -23.39
N TYR A 111 -22.48 -24.15 -24.63
CA TYR A 111 -23.21 -25.20 -25.34
C TYR A 111 -22.31 -25.82 -26.41
N PHE A 112 -22.39 -27.23 -26.67
CA PHE A 112 -21.72 -28.24 -27.52
C PHE A 112 -22.27 -28.20 -28.94
N LEU A 113 -23.55 -27.37 -29.22
CA LEU A 113 -24.13 -27.50 -30.59
C LEU A 113 -23.64 -26.34 -31.47
N SER A 114 -22.85 -25.40 -30.98
CA SER A 114 -22.23 -24.31 -31.78
C SER A 114 -20.98 -24.80 -32.51
N HIS A 115 -20.69 -25.99 -32.28
CA HIS A 115 -19.52 -26.63 -32.91
C HIS A 115 -19.87 -27.22 -34.28
N ILE A 116 -21.07 -27.39 -34.50
CA ILE A 116 -21.48 -28.07 -35.75
C ILE A 116 -22.08 -27.02 -36.70
N TRP A 117 -22.47 -25.73 -36.17
CA TRP A 117 -22.98 -24.68 -37.09
C TRP A 117 -22.69 -23.31 -36.49
N PRO A 118 -21.56 -22.71 -36.71
CA PRO A 118 -21.05 -21.44 -36.15
C PRO A 118 -22.01 -20.28 -36.39
N TRP A 119 -22.82 -20.28 -37.45
CA TRP A 119 -23.75 -19.17 -37.74
C TRP A 119 -25.02 -19.29 -36.89
N LEU A 120 -25.45 -20.58 -36.41
CA LEU A 120 -26.59 -20.77 -35.48
C LEU A 120 -26.18 -20.44 -34.04
N GLY A 121 -24.89 -20.58 -33.75
CA GLY A 121 -24.26 -20.16 -32.48
C GLY A 121 -24.28 -18.63 -32.34
N CYS A 122 -24.09 -17.87 -33.39
CA CYS A 122 -24.12 -16.38 -33.43
C CYS A 122 -25.54 -15.85 -33.24
N ILE A 123 -26.54 -16.60 -33.79
CA ILE A 123 -27.97 -16.21 -33.70
C ILE A 123 -28.51 -16.57 -32.30
N LEU A 124 -28.06 -17.64 -31.72
CA LEU A 124 -28.46 -18.08 -30.37
C LEU A 124 -27.78 -17.21 -29.31
N ASN A 125 -26.56 -16.69 -29.59
CA ASN A 125 -25.87 -15.72 -28.71
C ASN A 125 -26.50 -14.33 -28.77
N LEU A 126 -27.16 -14.00 -29.93
CA LEU A 126 -27.83 -12.70 -30.12
C LEU A 126 -29.20 -12.68 -29.42
N VAL A 127 -29.79 -13.96 -29.16
CA VAL A 127 -31.14 -14.06 -28.57
C VAL A 127 -31.01 -14.34 -27.07
N ARG A 128 -29.73 -14.53 -26.61
CA ARG A 128 -29.60 -14.83 -25.16
C ARG A 128 -28.54 -13.91 -24.55
N ASP A 129 -28.61 -13.52 -23.21
CA ASP A 129 -28.02 -12.46 -22.36
C ASP A 129 -26.58 -12.81 -21.99
N GLY A 130 -25.71 -13.72 -22.93
CA GLY A 130 -24.26 -13.76 -22.63
C GLY A 130 -23.62 -15.00 -23.26
N ALA A 131 -22.19 -14.79 -23.61
CA ALA A 131 -21.35 -15.78 -24.35
C ALA A 131 -20.80 -16.84 -23.40
N TYR A 132 -21.07 -16.65 -22.02
CA TYR A 132 -20.46 -17.60 -21.09
C TYR A 132 -21.54 -18.07 -20.08
N ASP A 133 -21.16 -19.31 -19.49
CA ASP A 133 -22.09 -19.91 -18.54
C ASP A 133 -21.98 -19.20 -17.18
N SER A 134 -22.94 -18.33 -16.86
CA SER A 134 -22.98 -17.54 -15.62
C SER A 134 -23.00 -18.45 -14.37
N GLY A 135 -23.47 -19.75 -14.50
CA GLY A 135 -23.44 -20.76 -13.41
C GLY A 135 -22.04 -21.19 -13.06
N ALA A 136 -21.19 -21.38 -14.02
CA ALA A 136 -19.78 -21.77 -13.85
C ALA A 136 -18.96 -20.66 -13.21
N LEU A 137 -19.21 -19.44 -13.62
CA LEU A 137 -18.54 -18.32 -12.97
C LEU A 137 -18.94 -18.24 -11.49
N GLU A 138 -20.24 -18.35 -11.14
CA GLU A 138 -20.72 -18.32 -9.75
C GLU A 138 -20.17 -19.48 -8.94
N ARG A 139 -20.07 -20.67 -9.51
CA ARG A 139 -19.55 -21.83 -8.76
C ARG A 139 -18.04 -21.69 -8.51
N THR A 140 -17.34 -21.20 -9.50
CA THR A 140 -15.88 -20.99 -9.38
C THR A 140 -15.56 -19.88 -8.37
N LEU A 141 -16.35 -18.79 -8.44
CA LEU A 141 -16.15 -17.73 -7.41
C LEU A 141 -16.49 -18.25 -6.02
N GLN A 142 -17.51 -19.17 -5.95
CA GLN A 142 -17.87 -19.75 -4.63
C GLN A 142 -16.77 -20.70 -4.14
N GLN A 143 -16.06 -21.39 -5.04
CA GLN A 143 -14.96 -22.31 -4.66
C GLN A 143 -13.72 -21.52 -4.22
N VAL A 144 -13.51 -20.44 -4.93
CA VAL A 144 -12.31 -19.63 -4.60
C VAL A 144 -12.61 -18.76 -3.38
N CYS A 145 -13.94 -18.44 -3.30
CA CYS A 145 -14.33 -17.58 -2.16
C CYS A 145 -14.93 -18.45 -1.06
N GLN A 146 -14.14 -19.16 -0.11
CA GLN A 146 -14.60 -20.05 0.98
C GLN A 146 -16.10 -19.86 1.28
N PRO A 147 -16.90 -21.06 1.30
CA PRO A 147 -18.34 -20.99 1.62
C PRO A 147 -18.57 -20.37 3.00
N GLY A 148 -19.06 -18.87 2.98
CA GLY A 148 -19.40 -18.16 4.24
C GLY A 148 -18.56 -16.89 4.40
N ARG A 149 -17.71 -16.60 3.41
CA ARG A 149 -16.76 -15.48 3.39
C ARG A 149 -17.40 -14.24 2.77
N ARG A 150 -17.42 -13.19 3.58
CA ARG A 150 -18.08 -11.96 3.13
C ARG A 150 -17.00 -10.91 2.78
N VAL A 151 -17.18 -10.16 1.70
CA VAL A 151 -16.31 -9.07 1.21
C VAL A 151 -15.79 -8.24 2.37
N PHE A 152 -16.40 -8.45 3.57
CA PHE A 152 -16.00 -7.65 4.75
C PHE A 152 -15.30 -8.53 5.78
N ASP A 153 -15.06 -9.77 5.37
CA ASP A 153 -14.50 -10.65 6.42
C ASP A 153 -12.99 -10.40 6.53
N VAL A 154 -12.45 -9.88 7.73
CA VAL A 154 -11.04 -9.67 8.12
C VAL A 154 -10.44 -11.02 8.54
N MET A 155 -9.46 -11.64 7.59
CA MET A 155 -8.83 -12.94 7.98
C MET A 155 -7.72 -12.71 9.01
N PRO A 156 -7.73 -13.45 10.13
CA PRO A 156 -6.55 -13.52 11.00
C PRO A 156 -5.40 -14.32 10.35
N PRO A 157 -4.07 -13.96 10.56
CA PRO A 157 -3.52 -12.86 11.38
C PRO A 157 -3.44 -11.55 10.58
N VAL A 158 -4.50 -10.59 10.79
CA VAL A 158 -5.07 -9.55 9.91
C VAL A 158 -4.46 -8.20 10.32
N ALA A 159 -3.75 -7.57 9.36
CA ALA A 159 -3.59 -6.09 9.43
C ALA A 159 -4.83 -5.40 8.85
N ALA A 160 -5.71 -4.87 9.74
CA ALA A 160 -6.83 -3.95 9.37
C ALA A 160 -6.29 -2.59 8.94
N GLY A 161 -6.91 -2.08 7.79
CA GLY A 161 -6.44 -0.75 7.29
C GLY A 161 -6.23 -0.78 5.77
N ARG A 162 -6.67 -1.95 5.21
CA ARG A 162 -6.62 -2.02 3.73
C ARG A 162 -8.02 -1.79 3.14
N ARG A 163 -7.90 -0.90 2.14
CA ARG A 163 -9.22 -0.57 1.55
C ARG A 163 -9.31 -1.15 0.13
N LEU A 164 -10.40 -1.89 -0.08
CA LEU A 164 -10.65 -2.48 -1.41
C LEU A 164 -11.98 -1.97 -1.99
N ALA A 165 -11.85 -1.61 -3.25
CA ALA A 165 -13.09 -1.19 -3.96
C ALA A 165 -13.19 -1.97 -5.28
N ILE A 166 -14.33 -2.71 -5.34
CA ILE A 166 -14.58 -3.43 -6.61
C ILE A 166 -15.67 -2.70 -7.40
N VAL A 167 -15.29 -2.41 -8.64
CA VAL A 167 -16.23 -1.62 -9.47
C VAL A 167 -16.93 -2.58 -10.45
N ALA A 168 -18.31 -2.42 -10.44
CA ALA A 168 -19.08 -3.22 -11.41
C ALA A 168 -20.22 -2.39 -12.01
N SER A 169 -20.73 -2.89 -13.19
CA SER A 169 -21.90 -2.20 -13.79
C SER A 169 -23.14 -3.09 -13.65
N ARG A 170 -24.22 -2.29 -13.24
CA ARG A 170 -25.49 -3.03 -13.05
C ARG A 170 -26.15 -3.32 -14.41
N THR A 171 -26.51 -4.54 -14.50
CA THR A 171 -27.05 -5.00 -15.81
C THR A 171 -28.43 -4.38 -16.07
N SER A 172 -29.15 -3.96 -15.05
CA SER A 172 -30.54 -3.45 -15.20
C SER A 172 -30.55 -2.02 -15.76
N ASP A 173 -29.49 -1.22 -15.37
CA ASP A 173 -29.67 0.20 -15.80
C ASP A 173 -28.32 0.78 -16.21
N GLY A 174 -27.26 -0.15 -16.19
CA GLY A 174 -25.95 0.32 -16.69
C GLY A 174 -25.26 1.29 -15.74
N LYS A 175 -25.83 1.44 -14.60
CA LYS A 175 -25.21 2.37 -13.63
C LYS A 175 -24.03 1.69 -12.93
N PRO A 176 -22.92 2.46 -12.82
CA PRO A 176 -21.75 1.90 -12.13
C PRO A 176 -22.03 1.66 -10.64
N VAL A 177 -21.57 0.44 -10.19
CA VAL A 177 -21.76 0.09 -8.77
C VAL A 177 -20.39 -0.24 -8.16
N VAL A 178 -20.20 0.29 -6.97
CA VAL A 178 -18.91 0.02 -6.30
C VAL A 178 -19.18 -0.81 -5.04
N PHE A 179 -18.32 -1.93 -4.92
CA PHE A 179 -18.42 -2.78 -3.72
C PHE A 179 -17.18 -2.53 -2.84
N PRO A 180 -17.24 -1.61 -1.89
CA PRO A 180 -16.07 -1.33 -1.04
C PRO A 180 -16.09 -2.13 0.26
N ASN A 181 -14.82 -2.42 0.83
CA ASN A 181 -14.76 -3.03 2.18
C ASN A 181 -14.64 -1.96 3.28
N TYR A 182 -14.88 -0.69 2.92
CA TYR A 182 -14.89 0.40 3.91
C TYR A 182 -16.15 1.25 3.75
N ARG A 183 -16.41 1.92 4.96
CA ARG A 183 -17.63 2.77 4.93
C ARG A 183 -17.24 4.25 4.93
N GLY A 184 -17.69 5.18 3.99
CA GLY A 184 -17.42 6.63 3.98
C GLY A 184 -18.23 7.36 5.06
N VAL A 185 -17.70 8.29 5.81
CA VAL A 185 -18.17 9.10 6.95
C VAL A 185 -19.12 10.20 6.43
N ARG A 186 -19.70 10.06 5.07
CA ARG A 186 -20.73 11.05 4.69
C ARG A 186 -21.77 10.40 3.78
N HIS A 187 -23.07 10.29 4.28
CA HIS A 187 -24.26 10.03 3.45
C HIS A 187 -24.52 11.18 2.48
N ARG A 188 -23.81 11.15 1.32
CA ARG A 188 -24.33 12.21 0.41
C ARG A 188 -25.70 11.81 -0.14
N ALA A 189 -26.84 12.59 0.10
CA ALA A 189 -28.13 12.90 -0.54
C ALA A 189 -27.92 13.66 -1.86
N VAL A 190 -28.15 12.93 -3.15
CA VAL A 190 -29.02 13.23 -4.32
C VAL A 190 -28.11 13.49 -5.54
N ASP A 191 -27.56 12.36 -6.21
CA ASP A 191 -27.30 12.15 -7.65
C ASP A 191 -25.90 11.54 -7.82
N SER A 192 -25.55 10.51 -7.07
CA SER A 192 -24.19 9.97 -7.22
C SER A 192 -24.12 9.07 -8.47
N ALA A 193 -23.18 9.40 -9.51
CA ALA A 193 -22.88 8.74 -10.79
C ALA A 193 -22.73 7.21 -10.61
N TYR A 194 -22.81 6.70 -9.21
CA TYR A 194 -22.68 5.24 -9.09
C TYR A 194 -23.43 4.74 -7.85
N GLN A 195 -23.95 3.55 -7.84
CA GLN A 195 -24.76 2.90 -6.80
C GLN A 195 -23.92 1.84 -6.05
N ARG A 196 -23.91 1.94 -4.70
CA ARG A 196 -23.23 0.99 -3.80
C ARG A 196 -24.12 -0.24 -3.54
N ILE A 197 -23.62 -1.37 -4.00
CA ILE A 197 -24.49 -2.57 -4.02
C ILE A 197 -23.82 -3.65 -3.16
N VAL A 198 -24.66 -4.35 -2.22
CA VAL A 198 -24.36 -5.56 -1.42
C VAL A 198 -25.10 -6.75 -2.03
N SER A 199 -24.29 -7.65 -2.81
CA SER A 199 -24.94 -8.59 -3.76
C SER A 199 -24.56 -10.02 -3.40
N HIS A 200 -25.61 -11.14 -3.77
CA HIS A 200 -26.05 -12.53 -3.85
C HIS A 200 -26.29 -12.93 -5.30
N GLY A 201 -25.31 -13.65 -6.16
CA GLY A 201 -24.86 -14.82 -6.93
C GLY A 201 -25.53 -14.90 -8.30
N ALA A 202 -24.87 -16.07 -9.43
CA ALA A 202 -23.97 -16.59 -10.49
C ALA A 202 -24.76 -17.50 -11.43
N SER A 203 -24.39 -17.68 -12.91
CA SER A 203 -23.46 -18.56 -13.74
C SER A 203 -24.11 -18.69 -15.13
N GLN A 204 -23.22 -18.86 -16.30
CA GLN A 204 -22.02 -19.18 -17.12
C GLN A 204 -22.51 -19.79 -18.45
N ASN A 205 -21.81 -19.95 -20.04
CA ASN A 205 -20.60 -19.89 -20.89
C ASN A 205 -20.90 -20.53 -22.23
N PRO A 206 -19.44 -20.44 -23.44
CA PRO A 206 -18.15 -21.09 -23.66
C PRO A 206 -17.15 -20.21 -24.39
N LEU A 207 -15.44 -20.73 -24.64
CA LEU A 207 -14.06 -21.15 -24.38
C LEU A 207 -13.10 -20.28 -25.18
N LEU A 208 -11.55 -20.06 -24.39
CA LEU A 208 -10.23 -19.71 -24.95
C LEU A 208 -9.14 -20.35 -24.08
N ARG A 209 -8.52 -21.50 -24.26
CA ARG A 209 -7.64 -22.48 -23.59
C ARG A 209 -6.25 -22.47 -24.24
N LYS A 210 -5.79 -21.43 -25.03
CA LYS A 210 -4.38 -21.59 -25.51
C LYS A 210 -3.64 -20.26 -25.44
N ALA A 211 -4.28 -19.25 -24.99
CA ALA A 211 -3.64 -17.91 -24.98
C ALA A 211 -3.20 -17.55 -23.55
N VAL A 212 -3.75 -18.24 -22.46
CA VAL A 212 -3.50 -17.81 -21.06
C VAL A 212 -2.27 -18.57 -20.53
N ALA A 213 -2.00 -19.78 -20.94
CA ALA A 213 -0.81 -20.56 -20.52
C ALA A 213 0.46 -20.01 -21.19
N GLU A 214 0.35 -19.36 -22.34
CA GLU A 214 1.53 -18.79 -23.03
C GLU A 214 1.89 -17.41 -22.45
N LEU A 215 0.95 -16.71 -21.95
CA LEU A 215 1.21 -15.36 -21.37
C LEU A 215 1.79 -15.49 -19.95
N ALA A 216 1.47 -16.65 -19.25
CA ALA A 216 2.04 -16.87 -17.90
C ALA A 216 3.54 -17.17 -17.98
N LYS A 217 4.00 -17.63 -19.17
CA LYS A 217 5.43 -18.02 -19.31
C LYS A 217 6.25 -16.84 -19.84
N GLU A 218 5.61 -15.68 -19.98
CA GLU A 218 6.34 -14.52 -20.54
C GLU A 218 7.11 -13.80 -19.41
N GLN A 219 8.34 -13.32 -19.75
CA GLN A 219 9.16 -12.55 -18.79
C GLN A 219 8.72 -11.08 -18.76
N TYR A 220 8.22 -10.66 -17.57
CA TYR A 220 7.78 -9.27 -17.41
C TYR A 220 8.87 -8.47 -16.69
N THR A 221 9.02 -7.27 -17.23
CA THR A 221 10.04 -6.40 -16.57
C THR A 221 9.35 -5.16 -16.00
N VAL A 222 9.79 -4.82 -14.83
CA VAL A 222 9.27 -3.60 -14.19
C VAL A 222 10.40 -2.56 -14.15
N PRO A 223 9.98 -1.33 -14.55
CA PRO A 223 11.01 -0.29 -14.58
C PRO A 223 11.58 0.01 -13.18
N ASP A 224 12.87 0.36 -13.10
CA ASP A 224 13.54 0.68 -11.83
C ASP A 224 12.83 1.83 -11.10
N GLU A 225 12.33 2.74 -11.92
CA GLU A 225 11.69 3.93 -11.32
C GLU A 225 10.45 3.53 -10.51
N LEU A 226 9.73 2.58 -11.02
CA LEU A 226 8.55 2.14 -10.27
C LEU A 226 8.94 1.47 -8.94
N VAL A 227 9.96 0.63 -8.97
CA VAL A 227 10.41 -0.02 -7.72
C VAL A 227 10.88 1.05 -6.72
N ARG A 228 11.61 1.99 -7.21
CA ARG A 228 12.12 3.08 -6.32
C ARG A 228 10.96 3.90 -5.75
N ALA A 229 10.01 4.12 -6.61
CA ALA A 229 8.85 4.93 -6.14
C ALA A 229 8.09 4.18 -5.05
N VAL A 230 7.92 2.85 -5.28
CA VAL A 230 7.16 2.07 -4.29
C VAL A 230 7.93 2.06 -2.96
N LEU A 231 9.23 1.91 -3.04
CA LEU A 231 10.02 1.87 -1.79
C LEU A 231 10.02 3.24 -1.11
N ALA A 232 10.17 4.31 -1.89
CA ALA A 232 10.23 5.67 -1.31
C ALA A 232 8.90 6.04 -0.64
N THR A 233 7.73 5.50 -1.20
CA THR A 233 6.41 5.89 -0.65
C THR A 233 6.19 5.23 0.72
N CYS A 234 7.08 4.33 1.07
CA CYS A 234 6.96 3.73 2.41
C CYS A 234 7.40 4.72 3.50
N PHE A 235 8.10 5.79 3.03
CA PHE A 235 8.60 6.76 4.04
C PHE A 235 7.81 8.07 3.93
N PHE A 236 7.74 8.70 5.06
CA PHE A 236 7.01 9.99 5.08
C PHE A 236 7.68 10.93 6.09
N PHE A 237 7.29 12.22 5.94
CA PHE A 237 7.94 13.23 6.81
C PHE A 237 6.90 13.91 7.69
N GLU A 238 7.37 14.19 8.95
CA GLU A 238 6.52 15.00 9.85
C GLU A 238 7.39 15.94 10.68
N LEU A 239 6.76 17.03 11.02
CA LEU A 239 7.49 18.00 11.85
C LEU A 239 7.53 17.56 13.32
N ASP A 240 8.74 17.74 13.88
CA ASP A 240 8.88 17.37 15.31
C ASP A 240 8.57 18.58 16.20
N GLU A 241 8.60 19.72 15.58
CA GLU A 241 8.29 20.99 16.28
C GLU A 241 7.91 22.06 15.26
N GLY A 242 7.36 23.24 15.91
CA GLY A 242 7.01 24.34 14.98
C GLY A 242 8.25 24.98 14.35
N PRO A 243 8.04 25.45 13.04
CA PRO A 243 9.19 26.12 12.41
C PRO A 243 9.64 27.35 13.21
N THR A 244 10.98 27.54 13.29
CA THR A 244 11.55 28.71 13.98
C THR A 244 11.99 29.77 12.96
N ARG A 245 11.43 31.02 13.26
CA ARG A 245 11.79 32.10 12.32
C ARG A 245 13.22 32.60 12.60
N VAL A 246 14.04 32.52 11.49
CA VAL A 246 15.38 33.16 11.51
C VAL A 246 15.44 34.23 10.41
N PRO A 247 16.31 35.25 10.56
CA PRO A 247 16.31 36.35 9.59
C PRO A 247 16.26 35.83 8.13
N GLY A 248 15.09 36.06 7.46
CA GLY A 248 14.97 35.87 5.99
C GLY A 248 14.58 34.42 5.65
N GLN A 249 14.42 33.49 6.70
CA GLN A 249 14.00 32.11 6.40
C GLN A 249 13.39 31.45 7.64
N TYR A 250 12.97 30.20 7.42
CA TYR A 250 12.45 29.40 8.53
C TYR A 250 13.29 28.12 8.65
N VAL A 251 13.59 27.86 9.91
CA VAL A 251 14.26 26.56 10.13
C VAL A 251 13.22 25.52 10.59
N CYS A 252 13.30 24.35 9.85
CA CYS A 252 12.31 23.31 10.16
C CYS A 252 13.03 22.05 10.66
N ARG A 253 12.43 21.55 11.76
CA ARG A 253 12.98 20.29 12.30
C ARG A 253 11.88 19.21 12.31
N GLY A 254 12.33 18.07 11.75
CA GLY A 254 11.32 16.99 11.66
C GLY A 254 12.01 15.63 11.53
N SER A 255 11.14 14.67 11.27
CA SER A 255 11.68 13.30 11.15
C SER A 255 11.09 12.61 9.91
N VAL A 256 12.04 11.93 9.23
CA VAL A 256 11.55 10.98 8.19
C VAL A 256 11.32 9.60 8.84
N LEU A 257 10.10 9.06 8.60
CA LEU A 257 9.69 7.81 9.28
C LEU A 257 9.26 6.78 8.23
N CYS A 258 9.10 5.53 8.75
CA CYS A 258 8.61 4.47 7.82
C CYS A 258 7.21 4.04 8.26
N ALA A 259 6.35 3.93 7.26
CA ALA A 259 4.93 3.71 7.59
C ALA A 259 4.63 2.21 7.58
N ARG A 260 5.81 1.41 7.27
CA ARG A 260 5.51 -0.02 7.10
C ARG A 260 6.29 -0.83 8.15
N ARG A 261 5.84 -2.12 8.30
CA ARG A 261 6.57 -2.99 9.26
C ARG A 261 7.93 -3.40 8.69
N GLU A 262 8.77 -3.65 9.58
CA GLU A 262 10.14 -4.10 9.24
C GLU A 262 10.88 -3.04 8.42
N PRO A 263 10.95 -1.88 8.87
CA PRO A 263 11.56 -0.74 8.17
C PRO A 263 13.03 -1.03 7.78
N ARG A 264 13.67 -1.88 8.49
CA ARG A 264 15.09 -2.12 8.18
C ARG A 264 15.22 -2.89 6.86
N ARG A 265 14.34 -3.83 6.76
CA ARG A 265 14.38 -4.58 5.48
C ARG A 265 14.08 -3.66 4.29
N ILE A 266 13.12 -2.81 4.52
CA ILE A 266 12.76 -1.89 3.41
C ILE A 266 13.93 -0.94 3.12
N LEU A 267 14.55 -0.46 4.23
CA LEU A 267 15.67 0.47 4.02
C LEU A 267 16.82 -0.24 3.31
N GLU A 268 17.09 -1.49 3.63
CA GLU A 268 18.15 -2.25 2.94
C GLU A 268 17.89 -2.32 1.43
N ARG A 269 16.59 -2.56 1.17
CA ARG A 269 16.27 -2.61 -0.25
C ARG A 269 16.40 -1.23 -0.92
N VAL A 270 16.06 -0.18 -0.17
CA VAL A 270 16.26 1.18 -0.72
C VAL A 270 17.75 1.40 -1.03
N LEU A 271 18.61 0.94 -0.23
CA LEU A 271 20.06 1.20 -0.40
C LEU A 271 20.59 0.40 -1.59
N VAL A 272 19.92 -0.69 -1.85
CA VAL A 272 20.32 -1.44 -3.07
C VAL A 272 19.88 -0.68 -4.33
N GLU A 273 18.63 -0.07 -4.20
CA GLU A 273 18.10 0.59 -5.41
C GLU A 273 18.68 2.00 -5.56
N PHE A 274 19.17 2.51 -4.38
CA PHE A 274 19.86 3.82 -4.36
C PHE A 274 21.21 3.66 -3.66
N PRO A 275 22.17 3.15 -4.38
CA PRO A 275 23.45 2.97 -3.65
C PRO A 275 23.97 4.30 -3.11
N GLY A 276 24.27 4.31 -1.85
CA GLY A 276 24.72 5.55 -1.17
C GLY A 276 23.56 6.51 -0.90
N ALA A 277 22.46 5.98 -0.81
CA ALA A 277 21.24 6.81 -0.69
C ALA A 277 21.37 7.78 0.49
N GLU A 278 21.13 9.10 0.17
CA GLU A 278 21.01 10.18 1.18
C GLU A 278 19.67 10.90 1.05
N LEU A 279 19.29 11.39 2.19
CA LEU A 279 18.09 12.26 2.09
C LEU A 279 18.50 13.70 1.79
N GLN A 280 17.74 14.21 0.78
CA GLN A 280 18.01 15.61 0.40
C GLN A 280 16.71 16.35 0.12
N THR A 281 16.87 17.66 0.18
CA THR A 281 15.69 18.43 -0.27
C THR A 281 15.77 18.62 -1.79
N GLY A 282 14.59 18.92 -2.41
CA GLY A 282 14.56 19.15 -3.88
C GLY A 282 15.58 20.21 -4.31
N ARG A 283 16.07 21.01 -3.33
CA ARG A 283 17.02 22.09 -3.68
C ARG A 283 18.46 21.65 -3.43
N GLY A 284 18.58 20.45 -3.00
CA GLY A 284 19.95 19.89 -2.90
C GLY A 284 20.52 19.99 -1.48
N GLU A 285 19.74 20.55 -0.50
CA GLU A 285 20.23 20.54 0.90
C GLU A 285 20.36 19.10 1.44
N HIS A 286 21.54 18.78 1.96
CA HIS A 286 21.82 17.41 2.44
C HIS A 286 21.22 17.21 3.85
N LEU A 287 20.42 16.11 3.94
CA LEU A 287 19.75 15.89 5.25
C LEU A 287 20.37 14.67 5.94
N GLY A 288 21.47 14.12 5.28
CA GLY A 288 22.23 13.03 5.92
C GLY A 288 21.99 11.69 5.20
N ARG A 289 22.91 10.76 5.62
CA ARG A 289 22.77 9.41 5.01
C ARG A 289 21.55 8.67 5.56
N SER A 290 20.93 7.88 4.62
CA SER A 290 19.65 7.24 5.00
C SER A 290 19.89 6.16 6.06
N GLU A 291 21.04 5.58 6.20
CA GLU A 291 21.32 4.48 7.16
C GLU A 291 21.68 5.03 8.54
N ASP A 292 22.16 6.32 8.49
CA ASP A 292 22.43 6.92 9.81
C ASP A 292 21.14 7.44 10.47
N ASP A 293 20.37 6.42 10.98
CA ASP A 293 19.04 6.83 11.46
C ASP A 293 19.02 6.85 12.99
N ASP A 294 18.04 7.50 13.51
CA ASP A 294 17.87 7.66 14.98
C ASP A 294 16.82 6.68 15.52
N GLY A 295 16.78 5.43 14.75
CA GLY A 295 15.72 4.45 15.09
C GLY A 295 16.23 3.43 16.10
N CYS A 296 15.46 2.40 16.34
CA CYS A 296 15.75 1.38 17.37
C CYS A 296 16.32 0.13 16.69
N MET A 297 17.38 -0.41 17.22
CA MET A 297 18.01 -1.59 16.58
C MET A 297 17.34 -2.88 17.07
N VAL A 298 16.63 -2.74 18.16
CA VAL A 298 16.00 -3.96 18.72
C VAL A 298 14.69 -4.25 17.95
N CYS A 299 13.90 -3.19 17.85
CA CYS A 299 12.60 -3.51 17.23
C CYS A 299 12.59 -3.08 15.76
N GLY A 300 13.69 -2.38 15.38
CA GLY A 300 13.80 -2.02 13.96
C GLY A 300 13.09 -0.70 13.62
N TYR A 301 12.68 0.06 14.66
CA TYR A 301 12.03 1.37 14.46
C TYR A 301 12.96 2.32 13.70
N TYR A 302 12.34 2.82 12.59
CA TYR A 302 13.20 3.71 11.79
C TYR A 302 12.78 5.17 12.02
N ARG A 303 13.84 5.98 12.23
CA ARG A 303 13.63 7.43 12.37
C ARG A 303 14.92 8.17 11.99
N LYS A 304 14.68 9.08 11.03
CA LYS A 304 15.80 9.97 10.67
C LYS A 304 15.43 11.43 10.94
N LYS A 305 16.21 12.00 11.88
CA LYS A 305 15.93 13.42 12.19
C LYS A 305 16.58 14.31 11.13
N VAL A 306 15.73 15.26 10.70
CA VAL A 306 16.27 16.10 9.61
C VAL A 306 16.01 17.56 9.97
N ARG A 307 16.93 18.37 9.41
CA ARG A 307 16.82 19.82 9.60
C ARG A 307 17.09 20.53 8.27
N PHE A 308 16.06 21.45 7.94
CA PHE A 308 16.30 22.18 6.68
C PHE A 308 15.66 23.56 6.74
N HIS A 309 15.96 24.37 5.61
CA HIS A 309 15.50 25.76 5.65
C HIS A 309 14.54 26.02 4.48
N VAL A 310 13.55 26.91 4.86
CA VAL A 310 12.66 27.35 3.78
C VAL A 310 12.51 28.88 3.85
N ALA A 311 12.42 29.43 2.64
CA ALA A 311 12.29 30.91 2.59
C ALA A 311 10.93 31.37 3.11
N SER A 312 9.94 30.54 2.82
CA SER A 312 8.56 30.84 3.28
C SER A 312 7.83 29.53 3.62
N LEU A 313 6.86 29.60 4.64
CA LEU A 313 6.12 28.37 5.01
C LEU A 313 5.25 27.90 3.84
N ASP A 314 5.11 28.78 2.78
CA ASP A 314 4.26 28.39 1.63
C ASP A 314 5.12 27.91 0.46
N GLU A 315 6.42 27.87 0.78
CA GLU A 315 7.31 27.37 -0.28
C GLU A 315 7.16 25.84 -0.39
N GLU A 316 7.05 25.38 -1.72
CA GLU A 316 6.94 23.92 -1.92
C GLU A 316 8.31 23.24 -1.78
N ILE A 317 8.25 22.17 -1.04
CA ILE A 317 9.54 21.48 -0.86
C ILE A 317 9.30 19.98 -1.11
N SER A 318 10.48 19.33 -1.48
CA SER A 318 10.43 17.85 -1.62
C SER A 318 11.63 17.21 -0.88
N ILE A 319 11.27 16.29 -0.09
CA ILE A 319 12.35 15.49 0.52
C ILE A 319 12.47 14.17 -0.27
N MET A 320 13.77 13.87 -0.63
CA MET A 320 13.89 12.74 -1.59
C MET A 320 15.05 11.85 -1.17
N PHE A 321 14.88 10.59 -1.52
CA PHE A 321 16.10 9.75 -1.55
C PHE A 321 16.95 10.08 -2.77
N LYS A 322 18.23 10.24 -2.48
CA LYS A 322 19.15 10.51 -3.62
C LYS A 322 20.34 9.55 -3.54
N GLY A 323 20.54 8.86 -4.64
CA GLY A 323 21.72 7.98 -4.79
C GLY A 323 22.34 8.13 -6.18
N SER A 324 23.28 7.32 -6.40
CA SER A 324 23.99 7.43 -7.70
C SER A 324 23.07 7.03 -8.86
N SER A 325 22.07 6.27 -8.56
CA SER A 325 21.22 5.70 -9.63
C SER A 325 19.99 6.58 -9.88
N GLY A 326 19.83 7.60 -9.04
CA GLY A 326 18.68 8.50 -9.30
C GLY A 326 18.12 9.05 -7.98
N GLN A 327 16.98 9.81 -8.18
CA GLN A 327 16.35 10.41 -6.99
C GLN A 327 14.83 10.16 -7.02
N GLN A 328 14.35 9.98 -5.83
CA GLN A 328 12.90 9.76 -5.73
C GLN A 328 12.37 10.42 -4.43
N PRO A 329 11.30 11.19 -4.60
CA PRO A 329 10.74 11.82 -3.39
C PRO A 329 10.04 10.78 -2.48
N ILE A 330 10.15 11.03 -1.25
CA ILE A 330 9.40 10.15 -0.33
C ILE A 330 7.91 10.51 -0.34
N GLY A 331 7.10 9.68 0.27
CA GLY A 331 5.63 9.90 0.22
C GLY A 331 5.23 11.25 0.83
N GLY A 332 4.24 11.87 0.18
CA GLY A 332 3.67 13.10 0.81
C GLY A 332 4.27 14.36 0.18
N PHE A 333 5.22 14.27 -0.72
CA PHE A 333 5.84 15.43 -1.39
C PHE A 333 5.58 15.35 -2.89
N PRO A 334 5.55 16.59 -3.47
CA PRO A 334 5.89 17.93 -2.95
C PRO A 334 4.79 18.44 -1.99
N ALA A 335 5.32 19.25 -0.92
CA ALA A 335 4.38 19.84 0.06
C ALA A 335 4.99 21.10 0.66
N THR A 336 4.10 21.91 1.26
CA THR A 336 4.63 23.08 2.00
C THR A 336 4.65 22.78 3.50
N VAL A 337 5.49 23.54 4.22
CA VAL A 337 5.55 23.34 5.69
C VAL A 337 4.20 23.68 6.32
N ARG A 338 3.53 24.71 5.68
CA ARG A 338 2.19 25.04 6.20
C ARG A 338 1.22 23.85 6.06
N GLN A 339 1.29 23.14 4.93
CA GLN A 339 0.41 21.97 4.75
C GLN A 339 0.74 20.89 5.79
N CYS A 340 2.04 20.66 5.98
CA CYS A 340 2.42 19.66 7.00
C CYS A 340 1.87 20.03 8.37
N LEU A 341 1.96 21.30 8.74
CA LEU A 341 1.42 21.74 10.05
C LEU A 341 -0.09 21.51 10.12
N HIS A 342 -0.69 21.87 8.96
CA HIS A 342 -2.16 21.70 8.94
C HIS A 342 -2.53 20.21 9.06
N LEU A 343 -1.85 19.31 8.31
CA LEU A 343 -2.21 17.88 8.32
C LEU A 343 -1.88 17.25 9.68
N GLN A 344 -0.87 17.90 10.38
CA GLN A 344 -0.51 17.34 11.71
C GLN A 344 -1.35 17.99 12.80
N GLN A 345 -2.29 18.86 12.26
CA GLN A 345 -3.22 19.54 13.18
C GLN A 345 -2.45 20.23 14.31
N SER A 346 -1.35 20.89 13.97
CA SER A 346 -0.51 21.59 14.95
C SER A 346 -1.29 22.72 15.64
N ASP A 347 -2.44 23.16 15.11
CA ASP A 347 -3.17 24.30 15.73
C ASP A 347 -4.48 23.80 16.34
N ALA A 348 -4.65 22.44 16.45
CA ALA A 348 -5.95 21.95 16.96
C ALA A 348 -6.06 22.23 18.47
N VAL A 349 -6.92 23.21 18.84
CA VAL A 349 -7.08 23.76 20.21
C VAL A 349 -7.98 22.83 21.03
N PHE A 350 -8.80 21.91 20.29
CA PHE A 350 -9.76 21.09 21.05
C PHE A 350 -9.47 19.60 20.81
N GLY A 351 -8.11 19.28 20.94
CA GLY A 351 -7.78 17.84 20.94
C GLY A 351 -7.77 17.27 19.51
N ARG A 352 -6.81 16.35 19.14
CA ARG A 352 -6.61 15.66 17.84
C ARG A 352 -7.44 14.38 17.78
N SER A 353 -7.82 13.98 16.41
CA SER A 353 -8.62 12.76 16.16
C SER A 353 -8.08 11.57 16.96
N ASP A 354 -6.81 11.74 17.45
CA ASP A 354 -6.28 10.61 18.25
C ASP A 354 -6.49 10.84 19.75
N HIS A 355 -7.48 11.87 20.08
CA HIS A 355 -7.92 12.22 21.45
C HIS A 355 -6.74 12.42 22.40
N GLN A 356 -5.40 12.58 21.70
CA GLN A 356 -4.30 13.07 22.57
C GLN A 356 -4.35 14.60 22.70
N ILE A 357 -4.88 15.04 23.78
CA ILE A 357 -5.36 16.41 24.08
C ILE A 357 -4.17 17.25 24.57
N ASP A 358 -2.76 16.78 24.14
CA ASP A 358 -1.92 17.86 24.72
C ASP A 358 -0.49 17.73 24.16
N GLN A 359 -0.12 17.14 22.94
CA GLN A 359 1.32 17.42 22.73
C GLN A 359 1.66 17.21 21.25
N TRP A 360 1.24 18.22 20.46
CA TRP A 360 1.92 18.32 19.15
C TRP A 360 3.31 18.97 19.33
N PRO A 361 4.21 18.17 18.68
CA PRO A 361 4.11 16.93 17.88
C PRO A 361 4.15 15.67 18.77
N PRO A 362 3.42 14.51 18.31
CA PRO A 362 3.46 13.27 19.11
C PRO A 362 4.89 12.82 19.41
N GLN A 363 5.03 12.38 20.71
CA GLN A 363 6.35 11.82 21.04
C GLN A 363 6.68 10.62 20.14
N ARG A 364 7.86 10.80 19.46
CA ARG A 364 8.26 9.68 18.58
C ARG A 364 9.27 8.78 19.32
N MET A 365 8.81 7.68 19.75
CA MET A 365 9.77 6.80 20.47
C MET A 365 9.39 5.33 20.22
N CYS A 366 10.52 4.53 20.22
CA CYS A 366 10.26 3.07 20.19
C CYS A 366 9.84 2.59 21.58
N TYR A 367 8.94 1.56 21.66
CA TYR A 367 8.36 1.16 22.96
C TYR A 367 9.06 -0.09 23.48
N CYS A 368 10.28 -0.34 23.10
CA CYS A 368 11.03 -1.50 23.62
C CYS A 368 11.44 -1.25 25.07
N LEU A 369 11.15 -2.22 26.04
CA LEU A 369 11.33 -2.22 27.51
C LEU A 369 12.82 -2.24 27.87
N ARG A 370 13.83 -2.06 26.74
CA ARG A 370 15.26 -2.07 27.12
C ARG A 370 16.06 -1.26 26.10
N GLY A 371 16.26 0.22 26.15
CA GLY A 371 17.69 0.57 25.89
C GLY A 371 17.80 1.99 25.34
N VAL A 372 17.43 3.00 26.07
CA VAL A 372 18.13 4.29 25.86
C VAL A 372 19.64 4.10 26.11
N LYS A 373 20.32 3.17 25.39
CA LYS A 373 21.74 3.62 25.45
C LYS A 373 22.14 4.25 24.12
N ARG A 374 21.99 5.51 23.96
CA ARG A 374 22.71 6.43 23.05
C ARG A 374 24.18 6.01 22.89
N VAL A 375 24.51 5.12 22.04
CA VAL A 375 25.97 4.93 21.81
C VAL A 375 26.53 6.15 21.08
N ARG A 376 27.13 7.13 21.81
CA ARG A 376 28.17 8.09 21.40
C ARG A 376 29.40 7.36 20.83
N PHE A 377 29.44 7.15 19.56
CA PHE A 377 30.70 6.80 18.86
C PHE A 377 31.87 7.63 19.39
N ALA A 378 32.60 7.13 20.42
CA ALA A 378 33.94 7.67 20.77
C ALA A 378 35.00 7.08 19.83
N GLU A 379 35.38 7.90 18.81
CA GLU A 379 36.54 7.70 17.93
C GLU A 379 37.71 7.03 18.67
N PRO A 380 38.19 5.80 18.29
CA PRO A 380 39.39 5.24 18.93
C PRO A 380 40.64 6.07 18.62
N ALA A 381 41.35 6.60 19.70
CA ALA A 381 42.66 7.29 19.71
C ALA A 381 43.63 6.60 18.72
N PRO A 382 44.20 7.39 17.79
CA PRO A 382 45.17 6.84 16.81
C PRO A 382 46.37 6.17 17.50
N SER A 383 46.49 4.79 17.40
CA SER A 383 47.64 3.90 17.70
C SER A 383 48.97 4.51 17.24
N ARG A 384 49.69 5.18 18.16
CA ARG A 384 51.12 5.53 18.22
C ARG A 384 51.99 4.40 17.68
N LYS A 385 52.34 4.39 16.40
CA LYS A 385 53.43 3.66 15.71
C LYS A 385 54.73 3.70 16.51
N LYS A 386 54.99 2.69 17.32
CA LYS A 386 56.30 2.33 17.91
C LYS A 386 57.38 2.17 16.83
N ARG A 387 58.18 3.19 16.62
CA ARG A 387 59.52 3.35 16.00
C ARG A 387 60.48 2.25 16.47
N ARG A 388 60.67 1.23 15.68
CA ARG A 388 61.70 0.18 15.78
C ARG A 388 63.11 0.77 15.75
N VAL A 389 63.85 1.01 16.89
CA VAL A 389 65.31 1.16 17.04
C VAL A 389 65.98 -0.19 16.74
#